data_AF-A0A414WQH3-F1
#
_entry.id   AF-A0A414WQH3-F1
#
_cell.length_a   1.000
_cell.length_b   1.000
_cell.length_c   1.000
_cell.angle_alpha   90.00
_cell.angle_beta   90.00
_cell.angle_gamma   90.00
#
_symmetry.space_group_name_H-M   'P 1'
#
loop_
_entity.id
_entity.type
_entity.pdbx_description
1 polymer ?
#
loop_
_entity_poly.entity_id
_entity_poly.type
_entity_poly.pdbx_seq_one_letter_code
_entity_poly.pdbx_strand_id
1 'polypeptide(L)'
;MKKEETDLLKRCGTENPFTVPEGYFANFTEQLMDKLPEREIQPAPQLTLWARVKPWVYMAAMFCGLMLSVRMFVGEKETQSPAAGTMGDMVFSEVPDEYIDPIVDQTMMDDYTLYEYLTDADTEIYK
;
A
#
# COMPACT_ATOMS: atom_id res chain seq x y z
N MET A 1 -28.66 -66.42 -0.24
CA MET A 1 -28.99 -64.99 -0.14
C MET A 1 -30.42 -64.72 0.33
N LYS A 2 -31.49 -65.18 -0.36
CA LYS A 2 -32.88 -64.83 0.05
C LYS A 2 -33.33 -65.23 1.47
N LYS A 3 -32.75 -66.28 2.07
CA LYS A 3 -33.14 -66.75 3.43
C LYS A 3 -32.64 -65.84 4.56
N GLU A 4 -31.48 -65.22 4.38
CA GLU A 4 -30.86 -64.37 5.39
C GLU A 4 -31.58 -63.01 5.47
N GLU A 5 -31.95 -62.44 4.32
CA GLU A 5 -32.72 -61.20 4.24
C GLU A 5 -34.10 -61.32 4.91
N THR A 6 -34.78 -62.47 4.76
CA THR A 6 -36.08 -62.70 5.41
C THR A 6 -36.00 -62.86 6.93
N ASP A 7 -34.89 -63.41 7.43
CA ASP A 7 -34.67 -63.54 8.88
C ASP A 7 -34.29 -62.20 9.52
N LEU A 8 -33.51 -61.38 8.80
CA LEU A 8 -33.20 -60.00 9.19
C LEU A 8 -34.46 -59.12 9.24
N LEU A 9 -35.32 -59.20 8.23
CA LEU A 9 -36.60 -58.45 8.19
C LEU A 9 -37.55 -58.86 9.31
N LYS A 10 -37.59 -60.16 9.67
CA LYS A 10 -38.40 -60.64 10.80
C LYS A 10 -37.88 -60.20 12.16
N ARG A 11 -36.56 -60.06 12.32
CA ARG A 11 -35.94 -59.64 13.59
C ARG A 11 -35.90 -58.13 13.78
N CYS A 12 -35.59 -57.38 12.73
CA CYS A 12 -35.41 -55.93 12.80
C CYS A 12 -36.67 -55.14 12.45
N GLY A 13 -37.69 -55.77 11.85
CA GLY A 13 -38.87 -55.07 11.36
C GLY A 13 -38.57 -54.21 10.13
N THR A 14 -39.62 -53.82 9.41
CA THR A 14 -39.53 -52.88 8.27
C THR A 14 -39.68 -51.42 8.72
N GLU A 15 -39.97 -51.22 10.01
CA GLU A 15 -40.15 -49.92 10.63
C GLU A 15 -38.80 -49.20 10.73
N ASN A 16 -38.73 -47.97 10.22
CA ASN A 16 -37.51 -47.18 10.27
C ASN A 16 -37.29 -46.66 11.71
N PRO A 17 -36.22 -47.08 12.43
CA PRO A 17 -35.96 -46.63 13.79
C PRO A 17 -35.43 -45.18 13.86
N PHE A 18 -35.06 -44.61 12.71
CA PHE A 18 -34.57 -43.23 12.59
C PHE A 18 -35.71 -42.30 12.19
N THR A 19 -36.73 -42.18 13.04
CA THR A 19 -37.77 -41.16 12.88
C THR A 19 -37.42 -39.95 13.74
N VAL A 20 -37.32 -38.79 13.10
CA VAL A 20 -37.19 -37.52 13.81
C VAL A 20 -38.52 -37.15 14.47
N PRO A 21 -38.51 -36.50 15.64
CA PRO A 21 -39.72 -35.96 16.25
C PRO A 21 -40.46 -35.03 15.29
N GLU A 22 -41.79 -35.09 15.30
CA GLU A 22 -42.60 -34.18 14.49
C GLU A 22 -42.28 -32.72 14.82
N GLY A 23 -42.05 -31.91 13.79
CA GLY A 23 -41.71 -30.50 13.94
C GLY A 23 -40.25 -30.19 14.32
N TYR A 24 -39.37 -31.18 14.50
CA TYR A 24 -37.94 -30.94 14.82
C TYR A 24 -37.26 -30.04 13.78
N PHE A 25 -37.38 -30.38 12.50
CA PHE A 25 -36.84 -29.56 11.41
C PHE A 25 -37.70 -28.33 11.09
N ALA A 26 -39.00 -28.37 11.40
CA ALA A 26 -39.88 -27.23 11.16
C ALA A 26 -39.48 -26.02 12.02
N ASN A 27 -39.16 -26.26 13.30
CA ASN A 27 -38.76 -25.22 14.24
C ASN A 27 -37.25 -24.97 14.28
N PHE A 28 -36.45 -25.71 13.49
CA PHE A 28 -34.99 -25.58 13.48
C PHE A 28 -34.55 -24.20 12.99
N THR A 29 -35.18 -23.71 11.92
CA THR A 29 -34.86 -22.39 11.34
C THR A 29 -35.14 -21.26 12.33
N GLU A 30 -36.25 -21.34 13.06
CA GLU A 30 -36.62 -20.35 14.09
C GLU A 30 -35.62 -20.38 15.26
N GLN A 31 -35.34 -21.57 15.77
CA GLN A 31 -34.33 -21.76 16.83
C GLN A 31 -32.94 -21.33 16.37
N LEU A 32 -32.57 -21.56 15.11
CA LEU A 32 -31.29 -21.12 14.56
C LEU A 32 -31.22 -19.59 14.56
N MET A 33 -32.25 -18.91 14.03
CA MET A 33 -32.28 -17.45 13.98
C MET A 33 -32.30 -16.81 15.37
N ASP A 34 -32.99 -17.41 16.35
CA ASP A 34 -32.98 -16.96 17.76
C ASP A 34 -31.63 -17.18 18.45
N LYS A 35 -30.84 -18.16 17.99
CA LYS A 35 -29.49 -18.45 18.50
C LYS A 35 -28.40 -17.70 17.74
N LEU A 36 -28.71 -17.12 16.59
CA LEU A 36 -27.79 -16.23 15.93
C LEU A 36 -27.62 -15.01 16.84
N PRO A 37 -26.39 -14.65 17.22
CA PRO A 37 -26.17 -13.39 17.92
C PRO A 37 -26.79 -12.29 17.07
N GLU A 38 -27.49 -11.35 17.70
CA GLU A 38 -27.91 -10.12 17.04
C GLU A 38 -26.69 -9.62 16.28
N ARG A 39 -26.84 -9.53 14.96
CA ARG A 39 -25.76 -9.12 14.08
C ARG A 39 -25.39 -7.71 14.53
N GLU A 40 -24.42 -7.62 15.44
CA GLU A 40 -23.77 -6.39 15.80
C GLU A 40 -23.12 -5.96 14.49
N ILE A 41 -23.87 -5.14 13.75
CA ILE A 41 -23.33 -4.31 12.70
C ILE A 41 -22.39 -3.41 13.47
N GLN A 42 -21.16 -3.88 13.69
CA GLN A 42 -20.10 -3.04 14.17
C GLN A 42 -20.14 -1.86 13.21
N PRO A 43 -20.45 -0.64 13.70
CA PRO A 43 -20.47 0.51 12.82
C PRO A 43 -19.10 0.55 12.18
N ALA A 44 -19.05 0.38 10.86
CA ALA A 44 -17.82 0.36 10.10
C ALA A 44 -16.98 1.52 10.64
N PRO A 45 -15.72 1.28 11.09
CA PRO A 45 -14.95 2.28 11.81
C PRO A 45 -14.97 3.54 10.97
N GLN A 46 -15.75 4.52 11.44
CA GLN A 46 -15.96 5.76 10.73
C GLN A 46 -14.58 6.37 10.61
N LEU A 47 -14.05 6.36 9.39
CA LEU A 47 -12.75 6.94 9.06
C LEU A 47 -12.87 8.44 9.36
N THR A 48 -12.65 8.80 10.61
CA THR A 48 -12.72 10.16 11.09
C THR A 48 -11.65 10.93 10.32
N LEU A 49 -12.04 12.04 9.70
CA LEU A 49 -11.15 12.86 8.86
C LEU A 49 -9.84 13.25 9.59
N TRP A 50 -9.87 13.26 10.93
CA TRP A 50 -8.70 13.35 11.81
C TRP A 50 -7.58 12.34 11.55
N ALA A 51 -7.90 11.11 11.17
CA ALA A 51 -6.91 10.08 10.86
C ALA A 51 -6.04 10.46 9.63
N ARG A 52 -6.62 11.20 8.67
CA ARG A 52 -5.90 11.65 7.45
C ARG A 52 -5.12 12.94 7.66
N VAL A 53 -5.57 13.78 8.59
CA VAL A 53 -4.92 15.06 8.94
C VAL A 53 -3.73 14.84 9.88
N LYS A 54 -3.75 13.78 10.70
CA LYS A 54 -2.68 13.50 11.67
C LYS A 54 -1.29 13.38 11.05
N PRO A 55 -1.06 12.64 9.94
CA PRO A 55 0.23 12.64 9.25
C PRO A 55 0.65 14.01 8.71
N TRP A 56 -0.29 14.79 8.17
CA TRP A 56 0.01 16.13 7.63
C TRP A 56 0.44 17.13 8.69
N VAL A 57 -0.17 17.07 9.88
CA VAL A 57 0.22 17.92 11.01
C VAL A 57 1.66 17.62 11.46
N TYR A 58 2.07 16.35 11.48
CA TYR A 58 3.47 16.00 11.77
C TYR A 58 4.43 16.55 10.71
N MET A 59 4.09 16.43 9.42
CA MET A 59 4.91 16.98 8.34
C MET A 59 5.03 18.51 8.43
N ALA A 60 3.91 19.19 8.70
CA ALA A 60 3.90 20.64 8.91
C ALA A 60 4.73 21.06 10.13
N ALA A 61 4.64 20.33 11.25
CA ALA A 61 5.43 20.62 12.45
C ALA A 61 6.93 20.44 12.23
N MET A 62 7.35 19.38 11.52
CA MET A 62 8.76 19.18 11.16
C MET A 62 9.25 20.31 10.25
N PHE A 63 8.47 20.69 9.24
CA PHE A 63 8.84 21.78 8.33
C PHE A 63 8.94 23.13 9.07
N CYS A 64 7.94 23.48 9.88
CA CYS A 64 7.98 24.69 10.70
C CYS A 64 9.13 24.68 11.71
N GLY A 65 9.41 23.55 12.35
CA GLY A 65 10.53 23.41 13.29
C GLY A 65 11.88 23.63 12.61
N LEU A 66 12.08 23.07 11.41
CA LEU A 66 13.29 23.28 10.62
C LEU A 66 13.38 24.70 10.04
N MET A 67 12.28 25.26 9.54
CA MET A 67 12.26 26.63 9.01
C MET A 67 12.56 27.65 10.09
N LEU A 68 11.94 27.52 11.27
CA LEU A 68 12.17 28.42 12.39
C LEU A 68 13.58 28.27 12.97
N SER A 69 14.09 27.04 13.08
CA SER A 69 15.48 26.85 13.54
C SER A 69 16.47 27.48 12.56
N VAL A 70 16.36 27.23 11.26
CA VAL A 70 17.21 27.87 10.24
C VAL A 70 17.07 29.39 10.30
N ARG A 71 15.86 29.93 10.37
CA ARG A 71 15.65 31.39 10.43
C ARG A 71 16.23 32.02 11.69
N MET A 72 16.16 31.35 12.84
CA MET A 72 16.78 31.84 14.08
C MET A 72 18.31 31.80 14.03
N PHE A 73 18.91 30.75 13.46
CA PHE A 73 20.38 30.61 13.40
C PHE A 73 21.03 31.37 12.24
N VAL A 74 20.30 31.62 11.14
CA VAL A 74 20.78 32.35 9.94
C VAL A 74 20.36 33.83 9.97
N GLY A 75 19.25 34.18 10.60
CA GLY A 75 18.69 35.53 10.61
C GLY A 75 19.45 36.58 11.44
N GLU A 76 20.43 36.17 12.25
CA GLU A 76 21.35 37.09 12.95
C GLU A 76 22.68 37.33 12.21
N LYS A 77 22.91 36.68 11.06
CA LYS A 77 24.19 36.76 10.33
C LYS A 77 24.03 37.28 8.91
N GLU A 78 23.47 38.48 8.76
CA GLU A 78 23.60 39.25 7.51
C GLU A 78 24.90 40.08 7.55
N THR A 79 26.07 39.43 7.49
CA THR A 79 27.26 39.99 6.81
C THR A 79 28.29 38.87 6.53
N GLN A 80 28.62 38.69 5.25
CA GLN A 80 29.76 37.93 4.67
C GLN A 80 29.53 36.45 4.29
N SER A 81 28.99 36.24 3.07
CA SER A 81 29.50 35.43 1.92
C SER A 81 29.97 33.95 2.11
N PRO A 82 30.06 33.15 1.04
CA PRO A 82 28.98 32.45 0.35
C PRO A 82 29.22 30.92 0.40
N ALA A 83 28.33 30.16 1.04
CA ALA A 83 28.30 28.71 0.89
C ALA A 83 26.96 28.16 1.38
N ALA A 84 26.12 27.73 0.43
CA ALA A 84 25.12 26.66 0.53
C ALA A 84 23.87 26.96 -0.31
N GLY A 85 23.97 26.66 -1.61
CA GLY A 85 22.92 25.94 -2.32
C GLY A 85 21.58 26.64 -2.54
N THR A 86 21.58 27.85 -3.11
CA THR A 86 20.44 28.29 -3.91
C THR A 86 20.50 27.54 -5.25
N MET A 87 19.60 26.57 -5.44
CA MET A 87 19.33 25.98 -6.75
C MET A 87 18.71 27.07 -7.63
N GLY A 88 19.57 27.83 -8.29
CA GLY A 88 19.17 29.00 -9.05
C GLY A 88 20.33 29.58 -9.84
N ASP A 89 21.07 28.72 -10.55
CA ASP A 89 21.75 29.06 -11.81
C ASP A 89 22.35 27.77 -12.41
N MET A 90 21.60 27.05 -13.25
CA MET A 90 22.21 26.04 -14.12
C MET A 90 22.86 26.78 -15.30
N VAL A 91 24.09 27.24 -15.08
CA VAL A 91 25.03 27.55 -16.15
C VAL A 91 25.39 26.20 -16.81
N PHE A 92 25.16 26.08 -18.11
CA PHE A 92 25.38 24.91 -18.97
C PHE A 92 26.85 24.43 -19.10
N SER A 93 27.73 24.79 -18.17
CA SER A 93 29.16 24.48 -18.32
C SER A 93 29.53 23.22 -17.55
N GLU A 94 29.77 22.15 -18.31
CA GLU A 94 30.55 20.96 -17.95
C GLU A 94 30.06 20.21 -16.70
N VAL A 95 29.17 19.23 -16.92
CA VAL A 95 28.85 18.23 -15.89
C VAL A 95 30.12 17.43 -15.60
N PRO A 96 30.59 17.32 -14.34
CA PRO A 96 31.81 16.57 -14.02
C PRO A 96 31.63 15.07 -14.26
N ASP A 97 32.66 14.40 -14.79
CA ASP A 97 32.65 12.95 -15.07
C ASP A 97 32.22 12.09 -13.86
N GLU A 98 32.54 12.52 -12.64
CA GLU A 98 32.14 11.86 -11.38
C GLU A 98 30.61 11.70 -11.23
N TYR A 99 29.82 12.60 -11.84
CA TYR A 99 28.36 12.52 -11.85
C TYR A 99 27.82 11.82 -13.10
N ILE A 100 28.59 11.80 -14.20
CA ILE A 100 28.20 11.17 -15.46
C ILE A 100 28.32 9.66 -15.34
N ASP A 101 29.44 9.16 -14.83
CA ASP A 101 29.75 7.74 -14.69
C ASP A 101 28.64 6.92 -14.02
N PRO A 102 28.14 7.28 -12.81
CA PRO A 102 27.09 6.50 -12.16
C PRO A 102 25.76 6.54 -12.91
N ILE A 103 25.46 7.62 -13.63
CA ILE A 103 24.24 7.75 -14.44
C ILE A 103 24.33 6.87 -15.69
N VAL A 104 25.49 6.85 -16.34
CA VAL A 104 25.77 5.99 -17.50
C VAL A 104 25.72 4.51 -17.10
N ASP A 105 26.33 4.13 -15.97
CA ASP A 105 26.27 2.78 -15.42
C ASP A 105 24.83 2.36 -15.05
N GLN A 106 24.08 3.26 -14.41
CA GLN A 106 22.69 2.99 -14.01
C GLN A 106 21.77 2.82 -15.22
N THR A 107 22.04 3.55 -16.31
CA THR A 107 21.26 3.45 -17.56
C THR A 107 21.70 2.28 -18.44
N MET A 108 22.77 1.56 -18.06
CA MET A 108 23.42 0.53 -18.88
C MET A 108 23.71 1.03 -20.31
N MET A 109 24.04 2.32 -20.43
CA MET A 109 24.33 2.94 -21.70
C MET A 109 25.78 2.66 -22.09
N ASP A 110 26.01 2.19 -23.31
CA ASP A 110 27.36 1.95 -23.82
C ASP A 110 28.01 3.24 -24.34
N ASP A 111 29.34 3.27 -24.36
CA ASP A 111 30.13 4.43 -24.78
C ASP A 111 29.77 4.90 -26.20
N TYR A 112 29.43 3.98 -27.11
CA TYR A 112 29.06 4.34 -28.48
C TYR A 112 27.75 5.12 -28.53
N THR A 113 26.73 4.66 -27.79
CA THR A 113 25.46 5.36 -27.63
C THR A 113 25.64 6.75 -26.98
N LEU A 114 26.56 6.88 -26.00
CA LEU A 114 26.88 8.17 -25.40
C LEU A 114 27.51 9.15 -26.41
N TYR A 115 28.47 8.70 -27.22
CA TYR A 115 29.09 9.53 -28.26
C TYR A 115 28.08 9.94 -29.34
N GLU A 116 27.17 9.06 -29.75
CA GLU A 116 26.11 9.41 -30.71
C GLU A 116 25.26 10.56 -30.18
N TYR A 117 24.83 10.51 -28.92
CA TYR A 117 24.01 11.57 -28.32
C TYR A 117 24.75 12.90 -28.18
N LEU A 118 26.02 12.86 -27.78
CA LEU A 118 26.86 14.06 -27.64
C LEU A 118 27.15 14.69 -29.00
N THR A 119 27.44 13.89 -30.02
CA THR A 119 27.71 14.40 -31.37
C THR A 119 26.46 14.89 -32.07
N ASP A 120 25.30 14.27 -31.86
CA ASP A 120 24.02 14.74 -32.42
C ASP A 120 23.60 16.08 -31.78
N ALA A 121 23.82 16.26 -30.48
CA ALA A 121 23.59 17.53 -29.78
C ALA A 121 24.45 18.69 -30.33
N ASP A 122 25.70 18.41 -30.71
CA ASP A 122 26.59 19.40 -31.33
C ASP A 122 26.19 19.76 -32.77
N THR A 123 25.47 18.88 -33.48
CA THR A 123 25.07 19.13 -34.88
C THR A 123 23.99 20.20 -35.02
N GLU A 124 23.21 20.49 -33.97
CA GLU A 124 22.21 21.56 -33.99
C GLU A 124 22.83 22.97 -34.00
N ILE A 125 24.13 23.11 -33.68
CA ILE A 125 24.83 24.40 -33.62
C ILE A 125 25.24 24.90 -35.02
N TYR A 126 25.23 24.04 -36.06
CA TYR A 126 25.66 24.37 -37.42
C TYR A 126 24.54 24.50 -38.46
N LYS A 127 23.29 24.74 -38.04
CA LYS A 127 22.14 24.90 -38.95
C LYS A 127 21.61 26.33 -39.04
#